data_AF-A0ABD2UBG2-F1
#
_entry.id   AF-A0ABD2UBG2-F1
#
_cell.length_a   1.000
_cell.length_b   1.000
_cell.length_c   1.000
_cell.angle_alpha   90.00
_cell.angle_beta   90.00
_cell.angle_gamma   90.00
#
_symmetry.space_group_name_H-M   'P 1'
#
loop_
_entity.id
_entity.type
_entity.pdbx_description
1 polymer ?
#
loop_
_entity_poly.entity_id
_entity_poly.type
_entity_poly.pdbx_seq_one_letter_code
_entity_poly.pdbx_strand_id
1 'polypeptide(L)'
;MKNLSILCRFTRSIQRNMLCSVAGLVHNTRHAFSTLREDPELDEMMEFLDSLKNFEKSGVPKGAGTDSEDGFDLGRMRRLMGLMGNPQSRFKTVHIAGTKGKGSTAAFLSSILRAEGYSVGCYTSPHIQTIRERITLGKWGEPVSAKALNHHFNTRREVIERAVKLENGCLSHFEVFTAIAFSLFAEENTEIAVVEAGLGGARDATNVISGPDLAISIITTVGEEHLDALGGSLESIAVAKSGIVKNGRPLVIGGPFVPSIEYILRRKASSMSSPVVSASDLGNRSALKGFCEVTGIPRQLCDIVLQIEKDYDLCSLLNF
;
A
#
# COMPACT_ATOMS: atom_id res chain seq x y z
N MET A 1 9.09 14.89 25.11
CA MET A 1 8.60 15.23 23.76
C MET A 1 9.80 15.39 22.85
N LYS A 2 9.84 14.68 21.72
CA LYS A 2 10.82 14.93 20.65
C LYS A 2 10.11 15.75 19.56
N ASN A 3 10.76 16.80 19.08
CA ASN A 3 10.31 17.55 17.91
C ASN A 3 11.07 17.02 16.70
N LEU A 4 10.33 16.57 15.68
CA LEU A 4 10.90 16.12 14.42
C LEU A 4 10.31 16.98 13.29
N SER A 5 11.20 17.59 12.50
CA SER A 5 10.82 18.24 11.25
C SER A 5 11.05 17.26 10.11
N ILE A 6 9.99 16.88 9.41
CA ILE A 6 10.09 15.94 8.28
C ILE A 6 9.88 16.69 6.97
N LEU A 7 10.78 16.47 6.02
CA LEU A 7 10.68 16.99 4.66
C LEU A 7 10.36 15.86 3.69
N CYS A 8 9.09 15.70 3.33
CA CYS A 8 8.65 14.59 2.50
C CYS A 8 8.57 14.98 1.01
N ARG A 9 9.06 14.10 0.12
CA ARG A 9 8.88 14.22 -1.33
C ARG A 9 7.41 14.16 -1.66
N PHE A 10 6.90 15.16 -2.36
CA PHE A 10 5.67 14.98 -3.13
C PHE A 10 6.06 14.17 -4.36
N THR A 11 5.70 12.88 -4.38
CA THR A 11 5.36 12.27 -5.67
C THR A 11 4.13 13.03 -6.19
N ARG A 12 3.90 13.10 -7.51
CA ARG A 12 2.81 13.88 -8.16
C ARG A 12 1.37 13.51 -7.72
N SER A 13 1.21 12.84 -6.58
CA SER A 13 0.07 12.02 -6.19
C SER A 13 -1.02 12.69 -5.35
N ILE A 14 -0.88 13.96 -4.96
CA ILE A 14 -1.95 14.66 -4.22
C ILE A 14 -2.16 16.07 -4.79
N GLN A 15 -2.34 16.18 -6.11
CA GLN A 15 -3.02 17.33 -6.73
C GLN A 15 -4.46 16.93 -7.08
N ARG A 16 -5.29 16.68 -6.06
CA ARG A 16 -6.74 16.80 -6.22
C ARG A 16 -7.25 17.71 -5.11
N ASN A 17 -7.63 18.92 -5.53
CA ASN A 17 -8.43 19.93 -4.82
C ASN A 17 -7.73 20.88 -3.84
N MET A 18 -6.74 21.65 -4.31
CA MET A 18 -6.37 22.89 -3.61
C MET A 18 -6.01 24.01 -4.59
N LEU A 19 -6.95 24.37 -5.48
CA LEU A 19 -6.94 25.63 -6.23
C LEU A 19 -8.40 25.99 -6.53
N CYS A 20 -9.07 26.59 -5.56
CA CYS A 20 -10.32 27.30 -5.78
C CYS A 20 -10.15 28.74 -5.28
N SER A 21 -10.17 29.68 -6.22
CA SER A 21 -9.97 31.14 -6.11
C SER A 21 -8.57 31.56 -5.63
N VAL A 22 -7.88 32.52 -6.26
CA VAL A 22 -8.31 33.89 -6.53
C VAL A 22 -7.65 34.45 -7.80
N ALA A 23 -8.49 35.11 -8.62
CA ALA A 23 -8.23 36.18 -9.59
C ALA A 23 -7.27 35.99 -10.79
N GLY A 24 -7.88 35.94 -11.98
CA GLY A 24 -7.59 36.91 -13.03
C GLY A 24 -6.45 36.60 -14.00
N LEU A 25 -6.75 35.91 -15.10
CA LEU A 25 -6.52 36.37 -16.48
C LEU A 25 -6.91 35.25 -17.45
N VAL A 26 -7.89 35.56 -18.29
CA VAL A 26 -8.37 34.72 -19.38
C VAL A 26 -7.26 34.63 -20.43
N HIS A 27 -6.61 33.48 -20.55
CA HIS A 27 -6.07 33.06 -21.84
C HIS A 27 -6.38 31.59 -22.11
N ASN A 28 -7.25 31.44 -23.10
CA ASN A 28 -7.77 30.23 -23.69
C ASN A 28 -6.62 29.42 -24.32
N THR A 29 -6.19 28.35 -23.65
CA THR A 29 -5.42 27.27 -24.29
C THR A 29 -6.08 25.95 -23.96
N ARG A 30 -6.99 25.54 -24.85
CA ARG A 30 -7.43 24.15 -24.99
C ARG A 30 -6.23 23.32 -25.47
N HIS A 31 -5.35 22.92 -24.57
CA HIS A 31 -4.40 21.86 -24.87
C HIS A 31 -5.01 20.52 -24.53
N ALA A 32 -5.13 19.70 -25.57
CA ALA A 32 -5.61 18.34 -25.55
C ALA A 32 -4.93 17.52 -24.43
N PHE A 33 -5.75 16.79 -23.69
CA PHE A 33 -5.29 15.63 -22.93
C PHE A 33 -4.69 14.64 -23.92
N SER A 34 -3.38 14.75 -24.18
CA SER A 34 -2.65 13.71 -24.88
C SER A 34 -2.70 12.47 -23.99
N THR A 35 -3.26 11.39 -24.52
CA THR A 35 -3.03 10.03 -24.05
C THR A 35 -1.51 9.83 -23.92
N LEU A 36 -0.99 9.95 -22.69
CA LEU A 36 0.38 9.59 -22.38
C LEU A 36 0.51 8.10 -22.69
N ARG A 37 1.20 7.78 -23.79
CA ARG A 37 1.51 6.40 -24.15
C ARG A 37 2.31 5.80 -23.00
N GLU A 38 1.89 4.64 -22.51
CA GLU A 38 2.70 3.83 -21.60
C GLU A 38 4.06 3.55 -22.26
N ASP A 39 5.08 3.32 -21.43
CA ASP A 39 6.44 3.05 -21.92
C ASP A 39 6.38 1.83 -22.87
N PRO A 40 6.78 1.93 -24.16
CA PRO A 40 6.64 0.83 -25.13
C PRO A 40 7.34 -0.46 -24.70
N GLU A 41 8.34 -0.35 -23.83
CA GLU A 41 9.02 -1.49 -23.21
C GLU A 41 8.09 -2.36 -22.34
N LEU A 42 6.93 -1.85 -21.92
CA LEU A 42 5.96 -2.55 -21.09
C LEU A 42 4.77 -3.12 -21.87
N ASP A 43 4.65 -2.85 -23.18
CA ASP A 43 3.45 -3.19 -23.98
C ASP A 43 3.04 -4.66 -23.81
N GLU A 44 3.99 -5.59 -23.92
CA GLU A 44 3.73 -7.03 -23.78
C GLU A 44 3.25 -7.42 -22.37
N MET A 45 3.88 -6.86 -21.33
CA MET A 45 3.46 -7.10 -19.94
C MET A 45 2.06 -6.53 -19.70
N MET A 46 1.77 -5.34 -20.24
CA MET A 46 0.49 -4.68 -20.08
C MET A 46 -0.62 -5.42 -20.83
N GLU A 47 -0.37 -5.88 -22.05
CA GLU A 47 -1.29 -6.75 -22.80
C GLU A 47 -1.61 -8.03 -22.02
N PHE A 48 -0.59 -8.67 -21.42
CA PHE A 48 -0.80 -9.82 -20.56
C PHE A 48 -1.66 -9.48 -19.34
N LEU A 49 -1.33 -8.40 -18.63
CA LEU A 49 -2.04 -7.98 -17.42
C LEU A 49 -3.48 -7.50 -17.70
N ASP A 50 -3.74 -6.92 -18.86
CA ASP A 50 -5.08 -6.49 -19.29
C ASP A 50 -5.93 -7.67 -19.79
N SER A 51 -5.32 -8.81 -20.13
CA SER A 51 -6.05 -10.05 -20.40
C SER A 51 -6.67 -10.67 -19.13
N LEU A 52 -6.17 -10.28 -17.94
CA LEU A 52 -6.66 -10.76 -16.65
C LEU A 52 -7.84 -9.90 -16.15
N LYS A 53 -8.63 -10.46 -15.24
CA LYS A 53 -9.74 -9.72 -14.63
C LYS A 53 -9.20 -8.55 -13.79
N ASN A 54 -9.55 -7.33 -14.18
CA ASN A 54 -9.17 -6.11 -13.48
C ASN A 54 -10.37 -5.50 -12.75
N PHE A 55 -10.45 -5.74 -11.44
CA PHE A 55 -11.53 -5.23 -10.58
C PHE A 55 -11.45 -3.72 -10.29
N GLU A 56 -10.30 -3.08 -10.50
CA GLU A 56 -10.18 -1.63 -10.41
C GLU A 56 -10.90 -0.95 -11.59
N LYS A 57 -10.84 -1.56 -12.79
CA LYS A 57 -11.52 -1.08 -14.00
C LYS A 57 -12.97 -1.55 -14.10
N SER A 58 -13.24 -2.84 -13.80
CA SER A 58 -14.56 -3.46 -13.99
C SER A 58 -15.51 -3.34 -12.80
N GLY A 59 -15.03 -2.82 -11.66
CA GLY A 59 -15.78 -2.72 -10.42
C GLY A 59 -15.59 -3.96 -9.53
N VAL A 60 -15.67 -3.74 -8.22
CA VAL A 60 -15.48 -4.78 -7.22
C VAL A 60 -16.82 -5.51 -6.98
N PRO A 61 -16.86 -6.86 -7.02
CA PRO A 61 -18.07 -7.62 -6.73
C PRO A 61 -18.62 -7.39 -5.33
N LYS A 62 -19.93 -7.57 -5.17
CA LYS A 62 -20.57 -7.61 -3.85
C LYS A 62 -19.96 -8.73 -3.01
N GLY A 63 -19.68 -8.46 -1.74
CA GLY A 63 -19.09 -9.43 -0.81
C GLY A 63 -17.61 -9.78 -1.06
N ALA A 64 -16.94 -9.17 -2.05
CA ALA A 64 -15.57 -9.53 -2.43
C ALA A 64 -14.55 -9.49 -1.28
N GLY A 65 -14.71 -8.55 -0.33
CA GLY A 65 -13.82 -8.46 0.84
C GLY A 65 -14.28 -9.25 2.06
N THR A 66 -15.29 -10.10 1.91
CA THR A 66 -15.93 -10.86 3.00
C THR A 66 -15.65 -12.36 2.88
N ASP A 67 -16.11 -13.14 3.86
CA ASP A 67 -15.99 -14.60 3.87
C ASP A 67 -17.12 -15.31 3.08
N SER A 68 -17.90 -14.58 2.27
CA SER A 68 -18.92 -15.16 1.38
C SER A 68 -18.31 -16.08 0.31
N GLU A 69 -19.13 -16.94 -0.30
CA GLU A 69 -18.71 -17.79 -1.44
C GLU A 69 -18.15 -16.97 -2.61
N ASP A 70 -18.70 -15.77 -2.85
CA ASP A 70 -18.22 -14.82 -3.87
C ASP A 70 -17.03 -13.94 -3.42
N GLY A 71 -16.49 -14.21 -2.23
CA GLY A 71 -15.36 -13.48 -1.66
C GLY A 71 -14.06 -13.74 -2.42
N PHE A 72 -13.11 -12.80 -2.35
CA PHE A 72 -11.79 -13.00 -2.90
C PHE A 72 -11.08 -14.18 -2.19
N ASP A 73 -10.48 -15.05 -3.01
CA ASP A 73 -9.80 -16.25 -2.55
C ASP A 73 -8.31 -15.99 -2.30
N LEU A 74 -7.95 -15.79 -1.03
CA LEU A 74 -6.54 -15.76 -0.63
C LEU A 74 -5.81 -17.08 -0.87
N GLY A 75 -6.52 -18.22 -0.95
CA GLY A 75 -5.96 -19.51 -1.28
C GLY A 75 -5.28 -19.50 -2.65
N ARG A 76 -5.95 -18.97 -3.66
CA ARG A 76 -5.39 -18.74 -4.99
C ARG A 76 -4.12 -17.89 -4.95
N MET A 77 -4.17 -16.75 -4.26
CA MET A 77 -2.98 -15.90 -4.12
C MET A 77 -1.83 -16.64 -3.43
N ARG A 78 -2.09 -17.42 -2.36
CA ARG A 78 -1.05 -18.24 -1.70
C ARG A 78 -0.44 -19.30 -2.62
N ARG A 79 -1.24 -19.94 -3.49
CA ARG A 79 -0.74 -20.92 -4.47
C ARG A 79 0.15 -20.24 -5.51
N LEU A 80 -0.23 -19.07 -6.01
CA LEU A 80 0.63 -18.25 -6.86
C LEU A 80 1.96 -17.91 -6.18
N MET A 81 1.92 -17.42 -4.94
CA MET A 81 3.15 -17.10 -4.18
C MET A 81 4.02 -18.34 -3.95
N GLY A 82 3.41 -19.51 -3.69
CA GLY A 82 4.13 -20.77 -3.56
C GLY A 82 4.89 -21.17 -4.83
N LEU A 83 4.25 -21.02 -6.01
CA LEU A 83 4.89 -21.25 -7.30
C LEU A 83 6.04 -20.25 -7.57
N MET A 84 5.93 -19.03 -7.05
CA MET A 84 6.95 -17.99 -7.12
C MET A 84 8.07 -18.15 -6.08
N GLY A 85 8.04 -19.21 -5.27
CA GLY A 85 9.07 -19.47 -4.24
C GLY A 85 8.90 -18.67 -2.95
N ASN A 86 7.68 -18.22 -2.64
CA ASN A 86 7.32 -17.43 -1.46
C ASN A 86 8.20 -16.19 -1.24
N PRO A 87 8.34 -15.28 -2.23
CA PRO A 87 9.21 -14.11 -2.10
C PRO A 87 8.83 -13.19 -0.93
N GLN A 88 7.55 -13.17 -0.52
CA GLN A 88 7.07 -12.39 0.61
C GLN A 88 7.67 -12.77 1.97
N SER A 89 8.33 -13.93 2.09
CA SER A 89 9.02 -14.34 3.31
C SER A 89 10.51 -13.98 3.33
N ARG A 90 10.99 -13.22 2.34
CA ARG A 90 12.40 -12.83 2.20
C ARG A 90 12.70 -11.41 2.69
N PHE A 91 11.68 -10.70 3.16
CA PHE A 91 11.78 -9.34 3.68
C PHE A 91 10.71 -9.12 4.75
N LYS A 92 10.91 -8.12 5.61
CA LYS A 92 9.89 -7.72 6.58
C LYS A 92 8.91 -6.76 5.96
N THR A 93 7.68 -6.71 6.47
CA THR A 93 6.63 -5.87 5.88
C THR A 93 5.99 -4.92 6.89
N VAL A 94 5.81 -3.67 6.50
CA VAL A 94 4.80 -2.78 7.09
C VAL A 94 3.57 -2.81 6.21
N HIS A 95 2.46 -3.34 6.73
CA HIS A 95 1.23 -3.55 5.97
C HIS A 95 0.21 -2.47 6.34
N ILE A 96 -0.29 -1.75 5.34
CA ILE A 96 -1.14 -0.57 5.52
C ILE A 96 -2.52 -0.82 4.91
N ALA A 97 -3.56 -0.75 5.73
CA ALA A 97 -4.94 -0.70 5.30
C ALA A 97 -5.63 0.57 5.80
N GLY A 98 -6.80 0.88 5.27
CA GLY A 98 -7.53 2.10 5.57
C GLY A 98 -8.33 2.62 4.38
N THR A 99 -9.19 3.61 4.62
CA THR A 99 -10.03 4.22 3.59
C THR A 99 -9.30 5.33 2.87
N LYS A 100 -8.70 6.25 3.64
CA LYS A 100 -7.87 7.34 3.12
C LYS A 100 -6.51 7.37 3.82
N GLY A 101 -5.53 7.96 3.14
CA GLY A 101 -4.19 8.19 3.70
C GLY A 101 -3.22 7.01 3.58
N LYS A 102 -3.64 5.86 3.02
CA LYS A 102 -2.76 4.68 2.83
C LYS A 102 -1.49 5.03 2.03
N GLY A 103 -1.64 5.52 0.79
CA GLY A 103 -0.51 5.93 -0.05
C GLY A 103 0.35 7.04 0.56
N SER A 104 -0.23 8.03 1.23
CA SER A 104 0.54 9.08 1.92
C SER A 104 1.36 8.52 3.09
N THR A 105 0.76 7.65 3.91
CA THR A 105 1.47 6.93 4.97
C THR A 105 2.58 6.06 4.40
N ALA A 106 2.35 5.36 3.29
CA ALA A 106 3.36 4.55 2.62
C ALA A 106 4.54 5.40 2.11
N ALA A 107 4.25 6.54 1.49
CA ALA A 107 5.25 7.48 0.99
C ALA A 107 6.10 8.07 2.14
N PHE A 108 5.46 8.53 3.21
CA PHE A 108 6.17 9.08 4.37
C PHE A 108 7.03 8.02 5.06
N LEU A 109 6.47 6.84 5.33
CA LEU A 109 7.20 5.80 6.03
C LEU A 109 8.37 5.27 5.20
N SER A 110 8.17 5.03 3.91
CA SER A 110 9.25 4.55 3.05
C SER A 110 10.35 5.60 2.85
N SER A 111 10.02 6.90 2.92
CA SER A 111 11.04 7.97 2.91
C SER A 111 11.83 8.02 4.22
N ILE A 112 11.17 7.86 5.37
CA ILE A 112 11.83 7.84 6.69
C ILE A 112 12.77 6.63 6.78
N LEU A 113 12.28 5.43 6.45
CA LEU A 113 13.08 4.21 6.49
C LEU A 113 14.33 4.28 5.59
N ARG A 114 14.20 4.86 4.38
CA ARG A 114 15.36 5.07 3.50
C ARG A 114 16.35 6.09 4.06
N ALA A 115 15.86 7.13 4.73
CA ALA A 115 16.73 8.13 5.37
C ALA A 115 17.54 7.52 6.53
N GLU A 116 16.97 6.53 7.23
CA GLU A 116 17.65 5.72 8.25
C GLU A 116 18.58 4.65 7.66
N GLY A 117 18.68 4.54 6.32
CA GLY A 117 19.64 3.69 5.63
C GLY A 117 19.15 2.28 5.26
N TYR A 118 17.89 1.93 5.53
CA TYR A 118 17.32 0.64 5.14
C TYR A 118 17.16 0.51 3.62
N SER A 119 17.29 -0.72 3.12
CA SER A 119 16.84 -1.11 1.78
C SER A 119 15.32 -1.28 1.79
N VAL A 120 14.61 -0.36 1.11
CA VAL A 120 13.14 -0.26 1.17
C VAL A 120 12.49 -0.48 -0.19
N GLY A 121 11.57 -1.44 -0.24
CA GLY A 121 10.56 -1.57 -1.30
C GLY A 121 9.26 -0.89 -0.86
N CYS A 122 8.53 -0.27 -1.78
CA CYS A 122 7.20 0.28 -1.47
C CYS A 122 6.22 -0.06 -2.60
N TYR A 123 5.09 -0.67 -2.22
CA TYR A 123 4.01 -1.09 -3.11
C TYR A 123 2.73 -0.32 -2.80
N THR A 124 2.25 0.47 -3.76
CA THR A 124 1.07 1.33 -3.62
C THR A 124 0.11 1.19 -4.79
N SER A 125 -1.17 1.54 -4.59
CA SER A 125 -2.18 1.49 -5.65
C SER A 125 -3.33 2.48 -5.41
N PRO A 126 -4.02 2.95 -6.45
CA PRO A 126 -3.69 2.81 -7.88
C PRO A 126 -2.53 3.72 -8.29
N HIS A 127 -2.10 3.61 -9.54
CA HIS A 127 -1.16 4.54 -10.16
C HIS A 127 -1.90 5.70 -10.84
N ILE A 128 -1.18 6.78 -11.18
CA ILE A 128 -1.74 7.98 -11.80
C ILE A 128 -1.36 8.07 -13.28
N GLN A 129 -0.08 7.92 -13.61
CA GLN A 129 0.40 8.03 -14.99
C GLN A 129 0.92 6.70 -15.53
N THR A 130 1.69 5.95 -14.75
CA THR A 130 2.28 4.68 -15.18
C THR A 130 2.22 3.63 -14.07
N ILE A 131 1.98 2.37 -14.45
CA ILE A 131 1.94 1.24 -13.50
C ILE A 131 3.23 1.10 -12.68
N ARG A 132 4.36 1.61 -13.20
CA ARG A 132 5.65 1.65 -12.50
C ARG A 132 5.58 2.43 -11.18
N GLU A 133 4.71 3.44 -11.09
CA GLU A 133 4.50 4.20 -9.85
C GLU A 133 4.05 3.33 -8.68
N ARG A 134 3.44 2.17 -8.97
CA ARG A 134 3.02 1.23 -7.94
C ARG A 134 4.20 0.61 -7.20
N ILE A 135 5.39 0.54 -7.81
CA ILE A 135 6.56 -0.13 -7.24
C ILE A 135 7.73 0.86 -7.19
N THR A 136 8.11 1.28 -5.99
CA THR A 136 9.30 2.13 -5.80
C THR A 136 10.40 1.41 -5.03
N LEU A 137 11.64 1.57 -5.50
CA LEU A 137 12.81 0.83 -5.04
C LEU A 137 14.06 1.71 -5.00
N GLY A 138 15.13 1.15 -4.47
CA GLY A 138 16.44 1.78 -4.40
C GLY A 138 16.53 2.92 -3.39
N LYS A 139 17.73 3.51 -3.31
CA LYS A 139 18.09 4.53 -2.31
C LYS A 139 17.21 5.78 -2.35
N TRP A 140 16.73 6.14 -3.53
CA TRP A 140 15.96 7.37 -3.75
C TRP A 140 14.44 7.14 -3.79
N GLY A 141 13.98 5.88 -3.73
CA GLY A 141 12.56 5.52 -3.77
C GLY A 141 11.89 5.94 -5.09
N GLU A 142 12.56 5.70 -6.20
CA GLU A 142 12.01 6.02 -7.53
C GLU A 142 11.18 4.85 -8.05
N PRO A 143 10.18 5.12 -8.93
CA PRO A 143 9.48 4.06 -9.65
C PRO A 143 10.48 3.14 -10.35
N VAL A 144 10.22 1.84 -10.32
CA VAL A 144 11.00 0.86 -11.09
C VAL A 144 11.08 1.30 -12.56
N SER A 145 12.22 1.06 -13.22
CA SER A 145 12.35 1.36 -14.64
C SER A 145 11.52 0.40 -15.50
N ALA A 146 11.06 0.85 -16.67
CA ALA A 146 10.26 0.03 -17.58
C ALA A 146 11.02 -1.23 -18.00
N LYS A 147 12.27 -1.07 -18.44
CA LYS A 147 13.19 -2.18 -18.71
C LYS A 147 13.34 -3.18 -17.56
N ALA A 148 13.55 -2.72 -16.33
CA ALA A 148 13.72 -3.63 -15.19
C ALA A 148 12.42 -4.39 -14.88
N LEU A 149 11.29 -3.69 -14.90
CA LEU A 149 9.98 -4.32 -14.66
C LEU A 149 9.63 -5.33 -15.75
N ASN A 150 9.82 -4.99 -17.02
CA ASN A 150 9.58 -5.91 -18.14
C ASN A 150 10.50 -7.12 -18.10
N HIS A 151 11.79 -6.92 -17.82
CA HIS A 151 12.74 -8.01 -17.66
C HIS A 151 12.32 -8.94 -16.51
N HIS A 152 11.96 -8.36 -15.37
CA HIS A 152 11.49 -9.12 -14.22
C HIS A 152 10.23 -9.93 -14.55
N PHE A 153 9.23 -9.32 -15.20
CA PHE A 153 8.05 -10.03 -15.67
C PHE A 153 8.41 -11.21 -16.59
N ASN A 154 9.22 -10.97 -17.61
CA ASN A 154 9.56 -11.99 -18.61
C ASN A 154 10.31 -13.19 -18.01
N THR A 155 11.21 -12.96 -17.05
CA THR A 155 11.90 -14.06 -16.33
C THR A 155 10.96 -14.97 -15.53
N ARG A 156 9.75 -14.50 -15.20
CA ARG A 156 8.75 -15.23 -14.40
C ARG A 156 7.50 -15.60 -15.18
N ARG A 157 7.41 -15.21 -16.44
CA ARG A 157 6.23 -15.37 -17.28
C ARG A 157 5.73 -16.81 -17.31
N GLU A 158 6.62 -17.78 -17.50
CA GLU A 158 6.23 -19.20 -17.53
C GLU A 158 5.57 -19.67 -16.23
N VAL A 159 6.07 -19.20 -15.07
CA VAL A 159 5.51 -19.53 -13.76
C VAL A 159 4.15 -18.86 -13.58
N ILE A 160 4.02 -17.60 -13.99
CA ILE A 160 2.77 -16.84 -13.92
C ILE A 160 1.71 -17.49 -14.82
N GLU A 161 2.04 -17.80 -16.08
CA GLU A 161 1.13 -18.45 -17.03
C GLU A 161 0.70 -19.84 -16.53
N ARG A 162 1.61 -20.61 -15.93
CA ARG A 162 1.27 -21.88 -15.29
C ARG A 162 0.29 -21.68 -14.15
N ALA A 163 0.50 -20.68 -13.29
CA ALA A 163 -0.42 -20.35 -12.20
C ALA A 163 -1.80 -19.94 -12.73
N VAL A 164 -1.86 -19.10 -13.78
CA VAL A 164 -3.12 -18.70 -14.43
C VAL A 164 -3.87 -19.92 -14.94
N LYS A 165 -3.19 -20.88 -15.57
CA LYS A 165 -3.81 -22.13 -16.04
C LYS A 165 -4.32 -23.00 -14.88
N LEU A 166 -3.52 -23.18 -13.82
CA LEU A 166 -3.91 -23.97 -12.64
C LEU A 166 -5.14 -23.40 -11.92
N GLU A 167 -5.31 -22.08 -11.99
CA GLU A 167 -6.44 -21.35 -11.39
C GLU A 167 -7.59 -21.14 -12.39
N ASN A 168 -7.60 -21.85 -13.52
CA ASN A 168 -8.64 -21.75 -14.56
C ASN A 168 -8.88 -20.31 -15.03
N GLY A 169 -7.83 -19.50 -15.17
CA GLY A 169 -7.91 -18.10 -15.58
C GLY A 169 -8.44 -17.15 -14.52
N CYS A 170 -8.68 -17.61 -13.28
CA CYS A 170 -9.33 -16.79 -12.26
C CYS A 170 -8.39 -15.85 -11.49
N LEU A 171 -7.07 -15.89 -11.78
CA LEU A 171 -6.12 -14.91 -11.24
C LEU A 171 -6.43 -13.52 -11.79
N SER A 172 -6.55 -12.56 -10.89
CA SER A 172 -6.79 -11.16 -11.22
C SER A 172 -5.50 -10.42 -11.58
N HIS A 173 -5.68 -9.29 -12.25
CA HIS A 173 -4.63 -8.31 -12.52
C HIS A 173 -3.86 -7.94 -11.23
N PHE A 174 -4.59 -7.69 -10.13
CA PHE A 174 -4.00 -7.25 -8.87
C PHE A 174 -3.21 -8.37 -8.17
N GLU A 175 -3.70 -9.62 -8.19
CA GLU A 175 -2.97 -10.77 -7.64
C GLU A 175 -1.64 -10.98 -8.36
N VAL A 176 -1.65 -11.00 -9.70
CA VAL A 176 -0.44 -11.18 -10.51
C VAL A 176 0.54 -10.04 -10.32
N PHE A 177 0.07 -8.78 -10.35
CA PHE A 177 0.95 -7.64 -10.18
C PHE A 177 1.54 -7.55 -8.75
N THR A 178 0.78 -7.96 -7.73
CA THR A 178 1.28 -8.09 -6.35
C THR A 178 2.39 -9.14 -6.25
N ALA A 179 2.22 -10.29 -6.92
CA ALA A 179 3.26 -11.33 -6.95
C ALA A 179 4.55 -10.85 -7.64
N ILE A 180 4.43 -10.10 -8.74
CA ILE A 180 5.56 -9.45 -9.42
C ILE A 180 6.26 -8.47 -8.48
N ALA A 181 5.51 -7.60 -7.80
CA ALA A 181 6.08 -6.61 -6.87
C ALA A 181 6.86 -7.28 -5.72
N PHE A 182 6.27 -8.29 -5.06
CA PHE A 182 6.93 -9.00 -3.96
C PHE A 182 8.16 -9.78 -4.44
N SER A 183 8.08 -10.41 -5.60
CA SER A 183 9.21 -11.09 -6.21
C SER A 183 10.37 -10.13 -6.52
N LEU A 184 10.06 -8.92 -6.99
CA LEU A 184 11.05 -7.89 -7.25
C LEU A 184 11.70 -7.39 -5.97
N PHE A 185 10.94 -7.18 -4.90
CA PHE A 185 11.49 -6.81 -3.58
C PHE A 185 12.47 -7.86 -3.05
N ALA A 186 12.14 -9.14 -3.22
CA ALA A 186 13.02 -10.23 -2.81
C ALA A 186 14.30 -10.35 -3.66
N GLU A 187 14.23 -10.06 -4.95
CA GLU A 187 15.40 -10.06 -5.85
C GLU A 187 16.35 -8.89 -5.56
N GLU A 188 15.79 -7.72 -5.24
CA GLU A 188 16.53 -6.51 -4.89
C GLU A 188 17.05 -6.50 -3.44
N ASN A 189 16.95 -7.63 -2.72
CA ASN A 189 17.36 -7.77 -1.31
C ASN A 189 16.78 -6.64 -0.44
N THR A 190 15.48 -6.36 -0.61
CA THR A 190 14.75 -5.44 0.26
C THR A 190 14.79 -5.96 1.70
N GLU A 191 15.13 -5.11 2.66
CA GLU A 191 15.08 -5.48 4.09
C GLU A 191 13.65 -5.31 4.62
N ILE A 192 13.00 -4.21 4.23
CA ILE A 192 11.64 -3.87 4.65
C ILE A 192 10.80 -3.35 3.48
N ALA A 193 9.63 -3.94 3.27
CA ALA A 193 8.65 -3.51 2.29
C ALA A 193 7.51 -2.73 2.97
N VAL A 194 7.13 -1.58 2.42
CA VAL A 194 5.94 -0.84 2.81
C VAL A 194 4.83 -1.14 1.82
N VAL A 195 3.79 -1.84 2.26
CA VAL A 195 2.78 -2.45 1.39
C VAL A 195 1.40 -1.88 1.71
N GLU A 196 0.78 -1.24 0.73
CA GLU A 196 -0.61 -0.79 0.78
C GLU A 196 -1.55 -1.92 0.32
N ALA A 197 -2.57 -2.21 1.12
CA ALA A 197 -3.67 -3.08 0.73
C ALA A 197 -4.58 -2.38 -0.31
N GLY A 198 -5.00 -3.11 -1.34
CA GLY A 198 -5.88 -2.59 -2.39
C GLY A 198 -7.31 -2.40 -1.92
N LEU A 199 -7.93 -3.45 -1.39
CA LEU A 199 -9.32 -3.46 -0.93
C LEU A 199 -9.47 -4.12 0.45
N GLY A 200 -10.03 -3.38 1.41
CA GLY A 200 -10.30 -3.91 2.74
C GLY A 200 -8.99 -4.27 3.46
N GLY A 201 -8.69 -5.57 3.53
CA GLY A 201 -7.47 -6.10 4.15
C GLY A 201 -7.52 -7.61 4.31
N ALA A 202 -8.59 -8.14 4.90
CA ALA A 202 -8.74 -9.56 5.27
C ALA A 202 -8.59 -10.50 4.06
N ARG A 203 -9.20 -10.14 2.92
CA ARG A 203 -9.18 -10.91 1.67
C ARG A 203 -8.35 -10.23 0.56
N ASP A 204 -7.59 -9.19 0.90
CA ASP A 204 -6.77 -8.47 -0.08
C ASP A 204 -5.58 -9.32 -0.53
N ALA A 205 -5.21 -9.29 -1.81
CA ALA A 205 -4.09 -10.08 -2.34
C ALA A 205 -2.77 -9.86 -1.59
N THR A 206 -2.56 -8.67 -1.01
CA THR A 206 -1.36 -8.37 -0.22
C THR A 206 -1.34 -9.13 1.12
N ASN A 207 -2.47 -9.60 1.64
CA ASN A 207 -2.58 -10.27 2.94
C ASN A 207 -2.11 -11.75 2.94
N VAL A 208 -1.21 -12.10 2.01
CA VAL A 208 -0.41 -13.32 2.04
C VAL A 208 0.83 -13.22 2.93
N ILE A 209 1.14 -12.01 3.41
CA ILE A 209 2.22 -11.76 4.39
C ILE A 209 1.95 -12.54 5.68
N SER A 210 2.91 -13.34 6.13
CA SER A 210 2.74 -14.15 7.35
C SER A 210 3.05 -13.35 8.61
N GLY A 211 2.70 -13.89 9.79
CA GLY A 211 3.03 -13.27 11.08
C GLY A 211 4.53 -13.05 11.28
N PRO A 212 5.40 -14.04 11.03
CA PRO A 212 6.86 -13.88 11.05
C PRO A 212 7.41 -12.75 10.15
N ASP A 213 6.76 -12.51 9.01
CA ASP A 213 7.21 -11.54 8.01
C ASP A 213 6.63 -10.14 8.24
N LEU A 214 5.54 -10.01 9.00
CA LEU A 214 4.95 -8.72 9.33
C LEU A 214 5.73 -8.05 10.48
N ALA A 215 6.31 -6.87 10.22
CA ALA A 215 6.87 -6.02 11.25
C ALA A 215 5.76 -5.25 11.99
N ILE A 216 4.90 -4.56 11.24
CA ILE A 216 3.85 -3.67 11.78
C ILE A 216 2.63 -3.70 10.86
N SER A 217 1.43 -3.70 11.45
CA SER A 217 0.17 -3.40 10.74
C SER A 217 -0.31 -1.98 11.04
N ILE A 218 -0.82 -1.28 10.03
CA ILE A 218 -1.32 0.09 10.16
C ILE A 218 -2.75 0.17 9.61
N ILE A 219 -3.68 0.70 10.40
CA ILE A 219 -5.03 1.08 9.95
C ILE A 219 -5.13 2.60 9.99
N THR A 220 -5.10 3.27 8.84
CA THR A 220 -5.07 4.74 8.78
C THR A 220 -6.40 5.35 9.23
N THR A 221 -7.45 5.16 8.42
CA THR A 221 -8.80 5.67 8.65
C THR A 221 -9.82 4.60 8.26
N VAL A 222 -11.03 4.69 8.81
CA VAL A 222 -12.17 3.86 8.42
C VAL A 222 -13.31 4.81 8.05
N GLY A 223 -13.78 4.72 6.82
CA GLY A 223 -14.91 5.49 6.31
C GLY A 223 -15.65 4.69 5.24
N GLU A 224 -16.72 5.27 4.71
CA GLU A 224 -17.53 4.63 3.68
C GLU A 224 -16.73 4.52 2.37
N GLU A 225 -16.46 3.29 1.97
CA GLU A 225 -15.92 2.93 0.66
C GLU A 225 -16.34 1.50 0.34
N HIS A 226 -16.62 1.21 -0.93
CA HIS A 226 -16.90 -0.16 -1.39
C HIS A 226 -17.89 -0.93 -0.49
N LEU A 227 -18.95 -0.25 -0.01
CA LEU A 227 -19.88 -0.80 1.00
C LEU A 227 -20.40 -2.17 0.59
N ASP A 228 -20.86 -2.32 -0.65
CA ASP A 228 -21.38 -3.59 -1.17
C ASP A 228 -20.31 -4.70 -1.17
N ALA A 229 -19.05 -4.37 -1.44
CA ALA A 229 -17.96 -5.32 -1.42
C ALA A 229 -17.50 -5.70 0.00
N LEU A 230 -17.68 -4.80 0.97
CA LEU A 230 -17.14 -4.91 2.31
C LEU A 230 -18.21 -5.18 3.39
N GLY A 231 -19.42 -5.58 3.01
CA GLY A 231 -20.47 -6.06 3.93
C GLY A 231 -21.53 -5.02 4.34
N GLY A 232 -21.47 -3.80 3.79
CA GLY A 232 -22.56 -2.83 3.85
C GLY A 232 -22.55 -1.89 5.06
N SER A 233 -21.56 -1.95 5.96
CA SER A 233 -21.47 -1.02 7.10
C SER A 233 -20.03 -0.56 7.40
N LEU A 234 -19.88 0.49 8.20
CA LEU A 234 -18.56 0.92 8.68
C LEU A 234 -17.91 -0.15 9.56
N GLU A 235 -18.70 -0.86 10.37
CA GLU A 235 -18.24 -1.96 11.20
C GLU A 235 -17.70 -3.12 10.36
N SER A 236 -18.39 -3.49 9.29
CA SER A 236 -17.92 -4.56 8.40
C SER A 236 -16.64 -4.15 7.66
N ILE A 237 -16.53 -2.88 7.27
CA ILE A 237 -15.30 -2.28 6.72
C ILE A 237 -14.16 -2.35 7.75
N ALA A 238 -14.40 -1.99 9.02
CA ALA A 238 -13.40 -2.07 10.08
C ALA A 238 -12.92 -3.50 10.31
N VAL A 239 -13.85 -4.47 10.32
CA VAL A 239 -13.52 -5.91 10.42
C VAL A 239 -12.63 -6.32 9.25
N ALA A 240 -13.04 -6.02 8.01
CA ALA A 240 -12.27 -6.36 6.82
C ALA A 240 -10.85 -5.76 6.86
N LYS A 241 -10.72 -4.48 7.21
CA LYS A 241 -9.41 -3.81 7.33
C LYS A 241 -8.53 -4.40 8.41
N SER A 242 -9.10 -4.70 9.57
CA SER A 242 -8.39 -5.30 10.70
C SER A 242 -7.86 -6.72 10.42
N GLY A 243 -8.24 -7.33 9.29
CA GLY A 243 -7.74 -8.63 8.85
C GLY A 243 -6.24 -8.68 8.54
N ILE A 244 -5.57 -7.53 8.40
CA ILE A 244 -4.10 -7.48 8.24
C ILE A 244 -3.34 -7.64 9.57
N VAL A 245 -4.01 -7.57 10.72
CA VAL A 245 -3.38 -7.72 12.04
C VAL A 245 -2.94 -9.16 12.26
N LYS A 246 -1.67 -9.35 12.67
CA LYS A 246 -1.08 -10.68 12.91
C LYS A 246 -0.62 -10.86 14.35
N ASN A 247 -0.56 -12.12 14.78
CA ASN A 247 -0.37 -12.48 16.18
C ASN A 247 0.95 -11.93 16.73
N GLY A 248 0.90 -11.23 17.87
CA GLY A 248 2.06 -10.64 18.55
C GLY A 248 2.68 -9.44 17.82
N ARG A 249 2.17 -9.06 16.64
CA ARG A 249 2.72 -7.94 15.86
C ARG A 249 2.00 -6.62 16.20
N PRO A 250 2.71 -5.50 16.34
CA PRO A 250 2.10 -4.21 16.63
C PRO A 250 1.04 -3.79 15.62
N LEU A 251 -0.01 -3.16 16.13
CA LEU A 251 -1.03 -2.46 15.36
C LEU A 251 -0.94 -0.96 15.65
N VAL A 252 -0.74 -0.16 14.60
CA VAL A 252 -0.90 1.29 14.66
C VAL A 252 -2.29 1.67 14.13
N ILE A 253 -3.04 2.45 14.89
CA ILE A 253 -4.34 2.99 14.47
C ILE A 253 -4.24 4.51 14.29
N GLY A 254 -4.64 5.03 13.13
CA GLY A 254 -4.46 6.43 12.75
C GLY A 254 -5.43 7.36 13.48
N GLY A 255 -6.73 7.08 13.36
CA GLY A 255 -7.81 7.78 14.08
C GLY A 255 -7.97 9.26 13.74
N PRO A 256 -8.80 9.99 14.52
CA PRO A 256 -9.67 9.45 15.56
C PRO A 256 -10.79 8.58 14.95
N PHE A 257 -11.22 7.55 15.67
CA PHE A 257 -12.31 6.67 15.23
C PHE A 257 -13.55 6.90 16.10
N VAL A 258 -14.73 6.63 15.54
CA VAL A 258 -15.94 6.53 16.38
C VAL A 258 -15.82 5.32 17.31
N PRO A 259 -16.47 5.33 18.50
CA PRO A 259 -16.25 4.29 19.51
C PRO A 259 -16.49 2.85 19.03
N SER A 260 -17.49 2.60 18.18
CA SER A 260 -17.77 1.26 17.64
C SER A 260 -16.62 0.71 16.79
N ILE A 261 -16.03 1.57 15.96
CA ILE A 261 -14.91 1.23 15.08
C ILE A 261 -13.63 1.04 15.89
N GLU A 262 -13.32 1.94 16.83
CA GLU A 262 -12.16 1.78 17.69
C GLU A 262 -12.24 0.48 18.50
N TYR A 263 -13.42 0.15 19.02
CA TYR A 263 -13.67 -1.10 19.72
C TYR A 263 -13.36 -2.32 18.85
N ILE A 264 -13.80 -2.35 17.59
CA ILE A 264 -13.51 -3.45 16.65
C ILE A 264 -11.99 -3.62 16.44
N LEU A 265 -11.28 -2.52 16.18
CA LEU A 265 -9.83 -2.56 15.94
C LEU A 265 -9.06 -3.05 17.19
N ARG A 266 -9.39 -2.51 18.36
CA ARG A 266 -8.76 -2.91 19.64
C ARG A 266 -9.11 -4.34 20.04
N ARG A 267 -10.35 -4.79 19.80
CA ARG A 267 -10.77 -6.18 20.01
C ARG A 267 -10.00 -7.12 19.10
N LYS A 268 -9.83 -6.78 17.82
CA LYS A 268 -8.99 -7.57 16.90
C LYS A 268 -7.56 -7.66 17.41
N ALA A 269 -6.95 -6.55 17.79
CA ALA A 269 -5.60 -6.55 18.34
C ALA A 269 -5.47 -7.42 19.60
N SER A 270 -6.41 -7.30 20.54
CA SER A 270 -6.46 -8.14 21.74
C SER A 270 -6.54 -9.64 21.40
N SER A 271 -7.40 -10.03 20.45
CA SER A 271 -7.51 -11.44 20.00
C SER A 271 -6.23 -11.97 19.34
N MET A 272 -5.38 -11.08 18.83
CA MET A 272 -4.10 -11.40 18.20
C MET A 272 -2.92 -11.15 19.15
N SER A 273 -3.14 -10.86 20.43
CA SER A 273 -2.06 -10.45 21.37
C SER A 273 -1.17 -9.33 20.81
N SER A 274 -1.75 -8.43 20.00
CA SER A 274 -1.04 -7.35 19.31
C SER A 274 -1.03 -6.09 20.17
N PRO A 275 0.13 -5.49 20.47
CA PRO A 275 0.17 -4.19 21.13
C PRO A 275 -0.40 -3.11 20.21
N VAL A 276 -1.21 -2.22 20.75
CA VAL A 276 -1.85 -1.13 20.00
C VAL A 276 -1.14 0.19 20.29
N VAL A 277 -0.80 0.92 19.23
CA VAL A 277 -0.32 2.30 19.29
C VAL A 277 -1.33 3.19 18.57
N SER A 278 -1.76 4.28 19.20
CA SER A 278 -2.72 5.22 18.62
C SER A 278 -2.01 6.50 18.20
N ALA A 279 -2.08 6.83 16.92
CA ALA A 279 -1.50 8.07 16.39
C ALA A 279 -2.30 9.31 16.84
N SER A 280 -3.55 9.11 17.26
CA SER A 280 -4.47 10.17 17.73
C SER A 280 -4.40 10.43 19.24
N ASP A 281 -3.44 9.84 19.96
CA ASP A 281 -3.26 10.13 21.38
C ASP A 281 -2.94 11.61 21.60
N LEU A 282 -3.49 12.21 22.66
CA LEU A 282 -3.44 13.66 22.95
C LEU A 282 -2.02 14.26 22.98
N GLY A 283 -1.01 13.43 23.22
CA GLY A 283 0.40 13.80 23.20
C GLY A 283 1.00 14.00 21.80
N ASN A 284 0.35 13.44 20.77
CA ASN A 284 0.82 13.50 19.39
C ASN A 284 0.19 14.70 18.68
N ARG A 285 1.01 15.49 18.00
CA ARG A 285 0.55 16.65 17.22
C ARG A 285 1.31 16.70 15.91
N SER A 286 0.63 17.06 14.85
CA SER A 286 1.27 17.42 13.59
C SER A 286 0.75 18.76 13.10
N ALA A 287 1.63 19.55 12.50
CA ALA A 287 1.28 20.84 11.90
C ALA A 287 1.91 20.94 10.51
N LEU A 288 1.07 21.04 9.48
CA LEU A 288 1.52 21.39 8.14
C LEU A 288 2.03 22.83 8.15
N LYS A 289 3.28 23.03 7.76
CA LYS A 289 3.90 24.37 7.65
C LYS A 289 3.76 24.96 6.27
N GLY A 290 3.64 24.10 5.26
CA GLY A 290 3.42 24.51 3.88
C GLY A 290 4.14 23.59 2.90
N PHE A 291 4.32 24.10 1.70
CA PHE A 291 5.05 23.45 0.62
C PHE A 291 6.31 24.25 0.33
N CYS A 292 7.39 23.55 0.02
CA CYS A 292 8.64 24.17 -0.42
C CYS A 292 9.25 23.37 -1.57
N GLU A 293 10.17 23.98 -2.30
CA GLU A 293 10.91 23.31 -3.36
C GLU A 293 12.34 23.08 -2.88
N VAL A 294 12.79 21.83 -2.95
CA VAL A 294 14.18 21.46 -2.63
C VAL A 294 14.74 20.75 -3.85
N THR A 295 15.82 21.32 -4.41
CA THR A 295 16.48 20.82 -5.63
C THR A 295 15.53 20.56 -6.80
N GLY A 296 14.60 21.49 -7.09
CA GLY A 296 13.63 21.32 -8.18
C GLY A 296 12.45 20.40 -7.85
N ILE A 297 12.39 19.86 -6.63
CA ILE A 297 11.41 18.85 -6.24
C ILE A 297 10.47 19.44 -5.18
N PRO A 298 9.15 19.46 -5.41
CA PRO A 298 8.20 19.93 -4.40
C PRO A 298 8.19 18.98 -3.19
N ARG A 299 8.15 19.59 -2.01
CA ARG A 299 8.21 18.93 -0.70
C ARG A 299 7.10 19.48 0.20
N GLN A 300 6.49 18.60 0.98
CA GLN A 300 5.63 19.00 2.09
C GLN A 300 6.47 19.14 3.36
N LEU A 301 6.33 20.28 4.05
CA LEU A 301 6.98 20.52 5.34
C LEU A 301 5.96 20.38 6.47
N CYS A 302 6.23 19.49 7.41
CA CYS A 302 5.43 19.30 8.61
C CYS A 302 6.29 19.22 9.87
N ASP A 303 5.79 19.84 10.95
CA ASP A 303 6.27 19.58 12.29
C ASP A 303 5.49 18.42 12.88
N ILE A 304 6.19 17.47 13.49
CA ILE A 304 5.57 16.38 14.23
C ILE A 304 6.13 16.40 15.66
N VAL A 305 5.22 16.50 16.61
CA VAL A 305 5.48 16.35 18.05
C VAL A 305 4.95 14.99 18.45
N LEU A 306 5.83 14.14 18.96
CA LEU A 306 5.47 12.80 19.42
C LEU A 306 5.65 12.70 20.94
N GLN A 307 4.63 12.16 21.61
CA GLN A 307 4.76 11.67 22.98
C GLN A 307 5.20 10.22 22.92
N ILE A 308 6.47 9.99 23.23
CA ILE A 308 7.07 8.66 23.24
C ILE A 308 6.99 8.13 24.68
N GLU A 309 6.09 7.18 24.91
CA GLU A 309 6.00 6.46 26.20
C GLU A 309 6.84 5.18 26.20
N LYS A 310 6.95 4.55 25.03
CA LYS A 310 7.74 3.33 24.82
C LYS A 310 8.38 3.39 23.44
N ASP A 311 9.67 3.07 23.39
CA ASP A 311 10.40 2.94 22.14
C ASP A 311 10.40 1.46 21.72
N TYR A 312 9.92 1.17 20.51
CA TYR A 312 9.96 -0.17 19.93
C TYR A 312 11.12 -0.18 18.93
N ASP A 313 12.22 -0.82 19.31
CA ASP A 313 13.39 -0.91 18.45
C ASP A 313 13.02 -1.64 17.14
N LEU A 314 13.11 -0.93 16.02
CA LEU A 314 12.80 -1.49 14.71
C LEU A 314 13.74 -2.66 14.39
N CYS A 315 15.02 -2.61 14.81
CA CYS A 315 15.95 -3.74 14.64
C CYS A 315 15.43 -5.00 15.32
N SER A 316 14.85 -4.87 16.53
CA SER A 316 14.22 -6.00 17.23
C SER A 316 13.02 -6.60 16.48
N LEU A 317 12.29 -5.77 15.72
CA LEU A 317 11.16 -6.20 14.89
C LEU A 317 11.60 -6.80 13.55
N LEU A 318 12.79 -6.38 13.07
CA LEU A 318 13.35 -6.78 11.78
C LEU A 318 14.21 -8.04 11.84
N ASN A 319 14.63 -8.49 13.03
CA ASN A 319 15.43 -9.71 13.19
C ASN A 319 14.75 -10.93 12.51
N PHE A 320 15.55 -11.62 11.70
CA PHE A 320 15.19 -12.83 10.95
C PHE A 320 15.41 -14.10 11.80
#